data_AF-A0A1U7NHY6-F1
#
_entry.id   AF-A0A1U7NHY6-F1
#
_cell.length_a   1.000
_cell.length_b   1.000
_cell.length_c   1.000
_cell.angle_alpha   90.00
_cell.angle_beta   90.00
_cell.angle_gamma   90.00
#
_symmetry.space_group_name_H-M   'P 1'
#
loop_
_entity.id
_entity.type
_entity.pdbx_description
1 polymer ?
#
loop_
_entity_poly.entity_id
_entity_poly.type
_entity_poly.pdbx_seq_one_letter_code
_entity_poly.pdbx_strand_id
1 'polypeptide(L)'
;MAVLALREVQIGPDYTVKIEQLEKSILNTVKAEYVSGETLTSYNFQTVDSFNQVIKETVTNLNGAIEEKTKYMRFTNRGLEIGEVNAPIKLVMKNDRIAFVTSDNSEPMWITANMIHINELEVKEKFKFGGMTVTINSQGIGVIR
;
A
#
# COMPACT_ATOMS: atom_id res chain seq x y z
N MET A 1 -0.76 -23.56 7.13
CA MET A 1 -1.00 -22.31 7.87
C MET A 1 0.25 -21.44 7.75
N ALA A 2 0.18 -20.34 7.01
CA ALA A 2 1.31 -19.42 6.88
C ALA A 2 1.18 -18.33 7.94
N VAL A 3 2.13 -18.30 8.88
CA VAL A 3 2.28 -17.21 9.85
C VAL A 3 2.86 -16.01 9.10
N LEU A 4 2.02 -15.03 8.78
CA LEU A 4 2.47 -13.72 8.33
C LEU A 4 3.12 -13.03 9.53
N ALA A 5 4.45 -13.02 9.56
CA ALA A 5 5.20 -12.19 10.49
C ALA A 5 4.86 -10.71 10.19
N LEU A 6 4.14 -10.07 11.11
CA LEU A 6 4.08 -8.62 11.20
C LEU A 6 5.52 -8.13 11.39
N ARG A 7 6.18 -7.72 10.31
CA ARG A 7 7.40 -6.92 10.43
C ARG A 7 6.97 -5.59 11.03
N GLU A 8 7.39 -5.36 12.27
CA GLU A 8 7.30 -4.04 12.90
C GLU A 8 7.81 -3.00 11.91
N VAL A 9 7.04 -1.91 11.74
CA VAL A 9 7.51 -0.73 11.03
C VAL A 9 8.65 -0.17 11.85
N GLN A 10 9.88 -0.54 11.52
CA GLN A 10 11.06 0.13 12.07
C GLN A 10 11.03 1.56 11.56
N ILE A 11 10.65 2.48 12.44
CA ILE A 11 10.90 3.90 12.26
C ILE A 11 12.41 4.01 12.07
N GLY A 12 12.85 4.48 10.90
CA GLY A 12 14.25 4.43 10.51
C GLY A 12 15.17 5.13 11.52
N PRO A 13 16.46 4.74 11.61
CA PRO A 13 17.40 5.21 12.64
C PRO A 13 17.56 6.74 12.71
N ASP A 14 17.24 7.46 11.63
CA ASP A 14 17.31 8.93 11.56
C ASP A 14 16.27 9.63 12.46
N TYR A 15 15.10 9.04 12.66
CA TYR A 15 14.03 9.67 13.46
C TYR A 15 14.21 9.43 14.96
N THR A 16 14.72 8.26 15.37
CA THR A 16 15.10 7.99 16.76
C THR A 16 16.13 9.01 17.24
N VAL A 17 17.14 9.30 16.39
CA VAL A 17 18.18 10.29 16.69
C VAL A 17 17.61 11.72 16.81
N LYS A 18 16.66 12.10 15.94
CA LYS A 18 16.01 13.42 15.99
C LYS A 18 15.13 13.59 17.24
N ILE A 19 14.40 12.55 17.65
CA ILE A 19 13.59 12.56 18.88
C ILE A 19 14.50 12.70 20.11
N GLU A 20 15.58 11.92 20.19
CA GLU A 20 16.53 11.99 21.30
C GLU A 20 17.24 13.36 21.41
N GLN A 21 17.56 13.98 20.27
CA GLN A 21 18.14 15.34 20.25
C GLN A 21 17.14 16.38 20.75
N LEU A 22 15.87 16.24 20.38
CA LEU A 22 14.81 17.15 20.81
C LEU A 22 14.50 17.01 22.31
N GLU A 23 14.43 15.76 22.81
CA GLU A 23 14.28 15.48 24.24
C GLU A 23 15.40 16.12 25.06
N LYS A 24 16.65 16.00 24.61
CA LYS A 24 17.79 16.67 25.25
C LYS A 24 17.66 18.18 25.24
N SER A 25 17.20 18.77 24.14
CA SER A 25 17.03 20.22 24.05
C SER A 25 15.93 20.72 25.00
N ILE A 26 14.78 20.04 25.06
CA ILE A 26 13.67 20.38 25.98
C ILE A 26 14.14 20.25 27.43
N LEU A 27 14.82 19.14 27.77
CA LEU A 27 15.28 18.89 29.13
C LEU A 27 16.29 19.95 29.61
N ASN A 28 17.17 20.41 28.71
CA ASN A 28 18.15 21.45 29.01
C ASN A 28 17.51 22.82 29.23
N THR A 29 16.52 23.19 28.42
CA THR A 29 15.78 24.45 28.58
C THR A 29 14.98 24.46 29.89
N VAL A 30 14.23 23.40 30.19
CA VAL A 30 13.45 23.29 31.43
C VAL A 30 14.34 23.33 32.66
N LYS A 31 15.51 22.67 32.63
CA LYS A 31 16.48 22.71 33.74
C LYS A 31 17.08 24.10 33.94
N ALA A 32 17.38 24.84 32.88
CA ALA A 32 17.94 26.19 32.97
C ALA A 32 16.95 27.18 33.61
N GLU A 33 15.67 27.10 33.22
CA GLU A 33 14.60 27.98 33.73
C GLU A 33 14.15 27.61 35.16
N TYR A 34 14.22 26.33 35.55
CA TYR A 34 13.91 25.91 36.92
C TYR A 34 14.97 26.36 37.94
N VAL A 35 16.23 26.49 37.52
CA VAL A 35 17.35 26.93 38.38
C VAL A 35 17.36 28.45 38.60
N SER A 36 16.75 29.24 37.71
CA SER A 36 16.67 30.71 37.84
C SER A 36 15.49 31.21 38.68
N GLY A 37 14.54 30.35 39.07
CA GLY A 37 13.40 30.71 39.93
C GLY A 37 12.31 31.54 39.25
N GLU A 38 12.35 31.66 37.92
CA GLU A 38 11.31 32.36 37.14
C GLU A 38 10.05 31.49 37.04
N THR A 39 8.87 32.11 37.15
CA THR A 39 7.60 31.41 36.93
C THR A 39 7.50 31.05 35.44
N LEU A 40 7.23 29.79 35.11
CA LEU A 40 7.05 29.28 33.74
C LEU A 40 5.80 29.90 33.06
N THR A 41 5.80 31.20 32.80
CA THR A 41 4.67 31.93 32.18
C THR A 41 4.76 31.98 30.67
N SER A 42 5.93 31.64 30.13
CA SER A 42 6.22 31.59 28.71
C SER A 42 7.00 30.31 28.44
N TYR A 43 6.35 29.15 28.53
CA TYR A 43 6.82 27.99 27.78
C TYR A 43 6.94 28.46 26.34
N ASN A 44 8.18 28.56 25.87
CA ASN A 44 8.56 29.19 24.63
C ASN A 44 7.68 28.60 23.50
N PHE A 45 6.67 29.34 23.01
CA PHE A 45 5.72 28.82 22.02
C PHE A 45 6.45 28.25 20.78
N GLN A 46 7.67 28.73 20.52
CA GLN A 46 8.60 28.22 19.52
C GLN A 46 9.00 26.74 19.71
N THR A 47 9.15 26.23 20.94
CA THR A 47 9.50 24.82 21.19
C THR A 47 8.31 23.88 20.97
N VAL A 48 7.09 24.35 21.27
CA VAL A 48 5.85 23.61 20.98
C VAL A 48 5.54 23.66 19.47
N ASP A 49 5.77 24.79 18.81
CA ASP A 49 5.58 24.94 17.37
C ASP A 49 6.57 24.11 16.57
N SER A 50 7.85 24.08 16.98
CA SER A 50 8.85 23.20 16.38
C SER A 50 8.55 21.71 16.63
N PHE A 51 8.05 21.34 17.81
CA PHE A 51 7.56 19.99 18.07
C PHE A 51 6.38 19.61 17.16
N ASN A 52 5.39 20.50 17.03
CA ASN A 52 4.25 20.31 16.13
C ASN A 52 4.68 20.20 14.66
N GLN A 53 5.70 20.97 14.25
CA GLN A 53 6.26 20.91 12.90
C GLN A 53 6.95 19.57 12.65
N VAL A 54 7.80 19.11 13.58
CA VAL A 54 8.47 17.80 13.47
C VAL A 54 7.43 16.67 13.39
N ILE A 55 6.38 16.71 14.23
CA ILE A 55 5.28 15.73 14.15
C ILE A 55 4.60 15.78 12.78
N LYS A 56 4.25 16.98 12.28
CA LYS A 56 3.60 17.12 10.97
C LYS A 56 4.47 16.58 9.84
N GLU A 57 5.76 16.88 9.84
CA GLU A 57 6.72 16.38 8.87
C GLU A 57 6.87 14.86 8.95
N THR A 58 7.00 14.30 10.15
CA THR A 58 7.06 12.85 10.36
C THR A 58 5.80 12.14 9.88
N VAL A 59 4.61 12.66 10.24
CA VAL A 59 3.33 12.08 9.78
C VAL A 59 3.20 12.17 8.27
N THR A 60 3.57 13.30 7.67
CA THR A 60 3.52 13.49 6.20
C THR A 60 4.46 12.53 5.48
N ASN A 61 5.69 12.39 5.97
CA ASN A 61 6.69 11.49 5.38
C ASN A 61 6.32 10.01 5.56
N LEU A 62 5.76 9.65 6.72
CA LEU A 62 5.24 8.30 6.95
C LEU A 62 4.08 8.00 6.01
N ASN A 63 3.14 8.93 5.86
CA ASN A 63 2.03 8.78 4.91
C ASN A 63 2.54 8.64 3.48
N GLY A 64 3.48 9.46 3.05
CA GLY A 64 4.08 9.36 1.71
C GLY A 64 4.81 8.03 1.48
N ALA A 65 5.59 7.56 2.45
CA ALA A 65 6.29 6.27 2.35
C ALA A 65 5.34 5.07 2.37
N ILE A 66 4.23 5.15 3.13
CA ILE A 66 3.16 4.15 3.13
C ILE A 66 2.42 4.18 1.79
N GLU A 67 2.08 5.36 1.27
CA GLU A 67 1.43 5.52 -0.04
C GLU A 67 2.30 4.96 -1.17
N GLU A 68 3.60 5.23 -1.17
CA GLU A 68 4.53 4.69 -2.18
C GLU A 68 4.62 3.16 -2.12
N LYS A 69 4.68 2.59 -0.91
CA LYS A 69 4.76 1.13 -0.71
C LYS A 69 3.44 0.40 -0.95
N THR A 70 2.30 1.06 -0.69
CA THR A 70 0.96 0.47 -0.88
C THR A 70 0.34 0.82 -2.23
N LYS A 71 1.02 1.64 -3.04
CA LYS A 71 0.59 2.06 -4.39
C LYS A 71 0.15 0.88 -5.23
N TYR A 72 0.89 -0.23 -5.14
CA TYR A 72 0.66 -1.44 -5.93
C TYR A 72 0.00 -2.58 -5.15
N MET A 73 -0.02 -2.56 -3.82
CA MET A 73 -0.59 -3.64 -3.01
C MET A 73 -1.24 -3.07 -1.75
N ARG A 74 -2.53 -3.31 -1.55
CA ARG A 74 -3.28 -2.78 -0.40
C ARG A 74 -4.43 -3.70 0.01
N PHE A 75 -4.70 -3.74 1.32
CA PHE A 75 -5.92 -4.35 1.84
C PHE A 75 -7.05 -3.32 1.82
N THR A 76 -8.16 -3.66 1.17
CA THR A 76 -9.39 -2.86 1.15
C THR A 76 -10.55 -3.66 1.71
N ASN A 77 -11.72 -3.05 1.84
CA ASN A 77 -12.96 -3.77 2.17
C ASN A 77 -13.36 -4.81 1.11
N ARG A 78 -12.70 -4.83 -0.06
CA ARG A 78 -12.93 -5.80 -1.13
C ARG A 78 -11.93 -6.96 -1.14
N GLY A 79 -10.95 -6.97 -0.25
CA GLY A 79 -9.89 -7.97 -0.18
C GLY A 79 -8.50 -7.37 -0.40
N LEU A 80 -7.55 -8.20 -0.85
CA LEU A 80 -6.21 -7.75 -1.23
C LEU A 80 -6.22 -7.29 -2.69
N GLU A 81 -6.01 -6.00 -2.91
CA GLU A 81 -5.88 -5.41 -4.25
C GLU A 81 -4.41 -5.32 -4.66
N ILE A 82 -4.13 -5.69 -5.91
CA ILE A 82 -2.83 -5.48 -6.56
C ILE A 82 -3.03 -4.64 -7.82
N GLY A 83 -2.36 -3.49 -7.87
CA GLY A 83 -2.47 -2.49 -8.94
C GLY A 83 -2.67 -1.06 -8.42
N GLU A 84 -2.31 -0.08 -9.24
CA GLU A 84 -2.48 1.34 -8.90
C GLU A 84 -3.95 1.68 -8.64
N VAL A 85 -4.21 2.73 -7.83
CA VAL A 85 -5.58 3.12 -7.43
C VAL A 85 -6.49 3.42 -8.63
N ASN A 86 -5.95 3.95 -9.73
CA ASN A 86 -6.72 4.29 -10.93
C ASN A 86 -6.31 3.46 -12.15
N ALA A 87 -5.69 2.30 -11.93
CA ALA A 87 -5.33 1.42 -13.04
C ALA A 87 -6.60 0.94 -13.79
N PRO A 88 -6.56 0.84 -15.14
CA PRO A 88 -7.67 0.32 -15.94
C PRO A 88 -8.09 -1.09 -15.53
N ILE A 89 -7.15 -1.87 -15.02
CA ILE A 89 -7.35 -3.23 -14.52
C ILE A 89 -6.49 -3.44 -13.26
N LYS A 90 -7.04 -4.16 -12.28
CA LYS A 90 -6.37 -4.57 -11.05
C LYS A 90 -6.65 -6.03 -10.77
N LEU A 91 -5.80 -6.66 -9.96
CA LEU A 91 -6.10 -7.96 -9.38
C LEU A 91 -6.74 -7.76 -8.00
N VAL A 92 -7.79 -8.51 -7.69
CA VAL A 92 -8.43 -8.53 -6.38
C VAL A 92 -8.50 -9.98 -5.90
N MET A 93 -7.94 -10.24 -4.72
CA MET A 93 -7.99 -11.53 -4.05
C MET A 93 -8.91 -11.47 -2.84
N LYS A 94 -9.91 -12.34 -2.85
CA LYS A 94 -10.89 -12.57 -1.77
C LYS A 94 -10.71 -13.97 -1.20
N ASN A 95 -11.44 -14.28 -0.14
CA ASN A 95 -11.41 -15.61 0.47
C ASN A 95 -11.88 -16.73 -0.48
N ASP A 96 -12.78 -16.42 -1.40
CA ASP A 96 -13.48 -17.37 -2.27
C ASP A 96 -13.12 -17.25 -3.77
N ARG A 97 -12.38 -16.19 -4.15
CA ARG A 97 -12.03 -15.93 -5.55
C ARG A 97 -10.82 -15.03 -5.76
N ILE A 98 -10.21 -15.15 -6.93
CA ILE A 98 -9.21 -14.22 -7.47
C ILE A 98 -9.81 -13.63 -8.75
N ALA A 99 -9.89 -12.30 -8.88
CA ALA A 99 -10.52 -11.64 -10.01
C ALA A 99 -9.64 -10.53 -10.59
N PHE A 100 -9.67 -10.39 -11.91
CA PHE A 100 -9.30 -9.14 -12.55
C PHE A 100 -10.51 -8.21 -12.48
N VAL A 101 -10.28 -6.97 -12.06
CA VAL A 101 -11.32 -5.97 -11.83
C VAL A 101 -10.98 -4.70 -12.60
N THR A 102 -11.91 -4.22 -13.40
CA THR A 102 -11.77 -2.98 -14.16
C THR A 102 -12.16 -1.75 -13.33
N SER A 103 -11.87 -0.55 -13.85
CA SER A 103 -12.16 0.72 -13.15
C SER A 103 -13.66 0.94 -12.84
N ASP A 104 -14.57 0.35 -13.62
CA ASP A 104 -16.02 0.33 -13.40
C ASP A 104 -16.49 -0.80 -12.47
N ASN A 105 -15.55 -1.50 -11.82
CA ASN A 105 -15.79 -2.66 -10.95
C ASN A 105 -16.33 -3.91 -11.65
N SER A 106 -16.31 -3.99 -12.98
CA SER A 106 -16.61 -5.24 -13.67
C SER A 106 -15.50 -6.28 -13.44
N GLU A 107 -15.88 -7.57 -13.46
CA GLU A 107 -14.95 -8.69 -13.31
C GLU A 107 -14.90 -9.48 -14.63
N PRO A 108 -14.12 -9.07 -15.65
CA PRO A 108 -14.09 -9.75 -16.94
C PRO A 108 -13.49 -11.16 -16.88
N MET A 109 -12.67 -11.43 -15.86
CA MET A 109 -12.08 -12.72 -15.61
C MET A 109 -11.94 -12.96 -14.11
N TRP A 110 -12.38 -14.13 -13.64
CA TRP A 110 -12.18 -14.55 -12.26
C TRP A 110 -12.02 -16.06 -12.13
N ILE A 111 -11.38 -16.46 -11.05
CA ILE A 111 -11.15 -17.85 -10.66
C ILE A 111 -11.89 -18.06 -9.34
N THR A 112 -12.79 -19.02 -9.30
CA THR A 112 -13.47 -19.43 -8.06
C THR A 112 -13.56 -20.95 -8.00
N ALA A 113 -13.36 -21.51 -6.82
CA ALA A 113 -13.26 -22.95 -6.59
C ALA A 113 -12.30 -23.63 -7.62
N ASN A 114 -12.86 -24.41 -8.54
CA ASN A 114 -12.13 -25.14 -9.58
C ASN A 114 -12.43 -24.63 -11.01
N MET A 115 -12.99 -23.44 -11.15
CA MET A 115 -13.39 -22.86 -12.43
C MET A 115 -12.72 -21.52 -12.70
N ILE A 116 -12.35 -21.31 -13.96
CA ILE A 116 -11.98 -20.00 -14.51
C ILE A 116 -13.16 -19.52 -15.35
N HIS A 117 -13.63 -18.31 -15.08
CA HIS A 117 -14.64 -17.63 -15.86
C HIS A 117 -13.99 -16.48 -16.63
N ILE A 118 -14.33 -16.37 -17.91
CA ILE A 118 -13.85 -15.33 -18.82
C ILE A 118 -15.06 -14.88 -19.63
N ASN A 119 -15.42 -13.59 -19.56
CA ASN A 119 -16.57 -13.07 -20.30
C ASN A 119 -16.32 -13.05 -21.81
N GLU A 120 -15.10 -12.66 -22.21
CA GLU A 120 -14.68 -12.61 -23.61
C GLU A 120 -13.19 -12.96 -23.71
N LEU A 121 -12.83 -13.82 -24.68
CA LEU A 121 -11.47 -14.28 -24.90
C LEU A 121 -11.06 -14.03 -26.35
N GLU A 122 -10.15 -13.08 -26.57
CA GLU A 122 -9.46 -12.90 -27.85
C GLU A 122 -8.19 -13.78 -27.87
N VAL A 123 -8.11 -14.70 -28.83
CA VAL A 123 -6.95 -15.56 -29.05
C VAL A 123 -6.23 -15.09 -30.30
N LYS A 124 -4.95 -14.71 -30.18
CA LYS A 124 -4.17 -14.19 -31.32
C LYS A 124 -3.51 -15.28 -32.17
N GLU A 125 -3.07 -16.36 -31.53
CA GLU A 125 -2.30 -17.40 -32.20
C GLU A 125 -2.85 -18.79 -31.90
N LYS A 126 -2.84 -19.15 -30.62
CA LYS A 126 -3.12 -20.52 -30.20
C LYS A 126 -3.71 -20.54 -28.80
N PHE A 127 -4.75 -21.35 -28.61
CA PHE A 127 -5.34 -21.65 -27.31
C PHE A 127 -5.43 -23.16 -27.13
N LYS A 128 -4.96 -23.68 -26.00
CA LYS A 128 -5.00 -25.11 -25.67
C LYS A 128 -5.90 -25.32 -24.46
N PHE A 129 -6.88 -26.20 -24.57
CA PHE A 129 -7.78 -26.53 -23.48
C PHE A 129 -8.31 -27.95 -23.60
N GLY A 130 -8.28 -28.71 -22.50
CA GLY A 130 -8.89 -30.05 -22.45
C GLY A 130 -8.34 -31.04 -23.49
N GLY A 131 -7.06 -30.96 -23.83
CA GLY A 131 -6.45 -31.79 -24.88
C GLY A 131 -6.68 -31.28 -26.31
N MET A 132 -7.58 -30.31 -26.50
CA MET A 132 -7.80 -29.66 -27.79
C MET A 132 -6.84 -28.50 -28.00
N THR A 133 -6.53 -28.23 -29.26
CA THR A 133 -5.78 -27.05 -29.70
C THR A 133 -6.60 -26.26 -30.71
N VAL A 134 -6.91 -25.01 -30.37
CA VAL A 134 -7.41 -24.00 -31.30
C VAL A 134 -6.22 -23.25 -31.88
N THR A 135 -6.07 -23.24 -33.20
CA THR A 135 -5.07 -22.42 -33.91
C THR A 135 -5.80 -21.44 -34.82
N ILE A 136 -5.44 -20.15 -34.73
CA ILE A 136 -6.02 -19.10 -35.57
C ILE A 136 -5.23 -19.04 -36.88
N ASN A 137 -5.92 -19.19 -38.01
CA ASN A 137 -5.30 -19.03 -39.33
C ASN A 137 -5.24 -17.56 -39.77
N SER A 138 -4.61 -17.28 -40.92
CA SER A 138 -4.48 -15.92 -41.47
C SER A 138 -5.81 -15.23 -41.81
N GLN A 139 -6.94 -15.95 -41.76
CA GLN A 139 -8.29 -15.44 -41.96
C GLN A 139 -9.05 -15.22 -40.64
N GLY A 140 -8.42 -15.45 -39.49
CA GLY A 140 -9.06 -15.33 -38.17
C GLY A 140 -9.97 -16.50 -37.80
N ILE A 141 -9.98 -17.60 -38.57
CA ILE A 141 -10.81 -18.78 -38.30
C ILE A 141 -10.04 -19.73 -37.39
N GLY A 142 -10.68 -20.16 -36.29
CA GLY A 142 -10.14 -21.18 -35.40
C GLY A 142 -10.27 -22.58 -35.98
N VAL A 143 -9.14 -23.25 -36.21
CA VAL A 143 -9.12 -24.69 -36.54
C VAL A 143 -8.90 -25.47 -35.24
N ILE A 144 -9.79 -26.43 -34.96
CA ILE A 144 -9.71 -27.31 -33.78
C ILE A 144 -8.99 -28.60 -34.20
N ARG A 145 -7.95 -28.97 -33.45
CA ARG A 145 -7.23 -30.26 -33.58
C ARG A 145 -7.11 -30.94 -32.23
#